data_AF-K9D3J4-F1
#
_entry.id   AF-K9D3J4-F1
#
_cell.length_a   1.000
_cell.length_b   1.000
_cell.length_c   1.000
_cell.angle_alpha   90.00
_cell.angle_beta   90.00
_cell.angle_gamma   90.00
#
_symmetry.space_group_name_H-M   'P 1'
#
loop_
_entity.id
_entity.type
_entity.pdbx_description
1 polymer ?
#
loop_
_entity_poly.entity_id
_entity_poly.type
_entity_poly.pdbx_seq_one_letter_code
_entity_poly.pdbx_strand_id
1 'polypeptide(L)' 'MKQWLRIIRAYGSYIKTPKGRYEWQSYIKALILWLVLSLLVMGILYCL' A
#
# COMPACT_ATOMS: atom_id res chain seq x y z
N MET A 1 6.88 -7.17 -23.73
CA MET A 1 7.91 -6.80 -22.72
C MET A 1 8.23 -5.30 -22.66
N LYS A 2 8.53 -4.62 -23.77
CA LYS A 2 8.91 -3.17 -23.77
C LYS A 2 7.84 -2.20 -23.26
N GLN A 3 6.56 -2.59 -23.30
CA GLN A 3 5.45 -1.74 -22.84
C GLN A 3 5.31 -1.75 -21.31
N TRP A 4 5.45 -2.92 -20.68
CA TRP A 4 5.46 -3.07 -19.22
C TRP A 4 6.60 -2.29 -18.56
N LEU A 5 7.80 -2.34 -19.14
CA LEU A 5 8.94 -1.55 -18.65
C LEU A 5 8.68 -0.03 -18.70
N ARG A 6 7.99 0.46 -19.74
CA ARG A 6 7.60 1.89 -19.82
C ARG A 6 6.57 2.25 -18.77
N ILE A 7 5.59 1.39 -18.53
CA ILE A 7 4.56 1.60 -17.51
C ILE A 7 5.20 1.65 -16.12
N ILE A 8 6.07 0.70 -15.79
CA ILE A 8 6.79 0.67 -14.50
C ILE A 8 7.65 1.92 -14.33
N ARG A 9 8.33 2.39 -15.38
CA ARG A 9 9.18 3.59 -15.32
C ARG A 9 8.36 4.87 -15.15
N ALA A 10 7.23 4.99 -15.85
CA ALA A 10 6.30 6.10 -15.70
C ALA A 10 5.69 6.12 -14.30
N TYR A 11 5.30 4.95 -13.80
CA TYR A 11 4.75 4.78 -12.47
C TYR A 11 5.79 5.09 -11.37
N GLY A 12 7.03 4.62 -11.53
CA GLY A 12 8.13 4.95 -10.63
C GLY A 12 8.43 6.46 -10.59
N SER A 13 8.26 7.17 -11.71
CA SER A 13 8.37 8.63 -11.75
C SER A 13 7.19 9.31 -11.05
N TYR A 14 5.98 8.78 -11.23
CA TYR A 14 4.76 9.25 -10.55
C TYR A 14 4.89 9.15 -9.02
N ILE A 15 5.38 8.02 -8.50
CA ILE A 15 5.62 7.82 -7.05
C ILE A 15 6.61 8.83 -6.48
N LYS A 16 7.58 9.28 -7.29
CA LYS A 16 8.57 10.28 -6.87
C LYS A 16 8.01 11.71 -6.82
N THR A 17 6.87 11.98 -7.46
CA THR A 17 6.20 13.29 -7.34
C THR A 17 5.66 13.48 -5.91
N PRO A 18 5.59 14.72 -5.39
CA PRO A 18 5.08 14.96 -4.03
C PRO A 18 3.67 14.40 -3.85
N LYS A 19 2.78 14.60 -4.83
CA LYS A 19 1.40 14.07 -4.82
C LYS A 19 1.38 12.54 -4.73
N GLY A 20 2.09 11.86 -5.63
CA GLY A 20 2.15 10.40 -5.64
C GLY A 20 2.77 9.82 -4.37
N ARG A 21 3.76 10.51 -3.78
CA ARG A 21 4.39 10.10 -2.51
C ARG A 21 3.40 10.12 -1.34
N TYR A 22 2.56 11.16 -1.24
CA TYR A 22 1.53 11.24 -0.19
C TYR A 22 0.45 10.18 -0.36
N GLU A 23 -0.02 9.94 -1.59
CA GLU A 23 -0.99 8.88 -1.87
C GLU A 23 -0.44 7.51 -1.48
N TRP A 24 0.80 7.21 -1.88
CA TRP A 24 1.47 5.96 -1.52
C TRP A 24 1.70 5.81 -0.03
N GLN A 25 2.11 6.87 0.67
CA GLN A 25 2.23 6.82 2.12
C GLN A 25 0.89 6.62 2.82
N SER A 26 -0.17 7.29 2.37
CA SER A 26 -1.52 7.11 2.91
C SER A 26 -2.01 5.68 2.67
N TYR A 27 -1.74 5.12 1.49
CA TYR A 27 -2.08 3.75 1.15
C TYR A 27 -1.35 2.73 2.04
N ILE A 28 -0.05 2.89 2.24
CA ILE A 28 0.74 2.03 3.14
C ILE A 28 0.21 2.11 4.58
N LYS A 29 -0.10 3.31 5.07
CA LYS A 29 -0.69 3.50 6.40
C LYS A 29 -2.04 2.80 6.53
N ALA A 30 -2.91 2.91 5.52
CA ALA A 30 -4.19 2.22 5.50
C ALA A 30 -4.04 0.69 5.47
N LEU A 31 -3.06 0.18 4.70
CA LEU A 31 -2.76 -1.25 4.63
C LEU A 31 -2.29 -1.80 5.98
N ILE A 32 -1.39 -1.07 6.67
CA ILE A 32 -0.92 -1.42 8.01
C ILE A 32 -2.09 -1.41 8.99
N LEU A 33 -2.93 -0.37 8.97
CA LEU A 33 -4.10 -0.27 9.83
C LEU A 33 -5.05 -1.45 9.62
N TRP A 34 -5.30 -1.82 8.36
CA TRP A 34 -6.13 -2.96 8.01
C TRP A 34 -5.56 -4.30 8.48
N LEU A 35 -4.23 -4.50 8.36
CA LEU A 35 -3.54 -5.69 8.88
C LEU A 35 -3.64 -5.78 10.41
N VAL A 36 -3.41 -4.68 11.12
CA VAL A 36 -3.50 -4.62 12.59
C VAL A 36 -4.92 -4.92 13.05
N LEU A 37 -5.93 -4.34 12.41
CA LEU A 37 -7.34 -4.64 12.67
C LEU A 37 -7.67 -6.11 12.42
N SER A 38 -7.19 -6.69 11.32
CA SER A 38 -7.42 -8.10 11.00
C SER A 38 -6.81 -9.03 12.04
N LEU A 39 -5.60 -8.73 12.52
CA LEU A 39 -4.94 -9.48 13.58
C LEU A 39 -5.66 -9.33 14.93
N LEU A 40 -6.15 -8.13 15.25
CA LEU A 40 -6.96 -7.88 16.45
C LEU A 40 -8.25 -8.72 16.42
N VAL A 41 -8.96 -8.71 15.29
CA VAL A 41 -10.18 -9.50 15.12
C VAL A 41 -9.89 -10.99 15.25
N MET A 42 -8.84 -11.51 14.62
CA MET A 42 -8.42 -12.91 14.79
C MET A 42 -8.03 -13.22 16.24
N GLY A 43 -7.27 -12.36 16.90
CA GLY A 43 -6.87 -12.55 18.30
C GLY A 43 -8.06 -12.59 19.26
N ILE A 44 -9.05 -11.74 19.04
CA ILE A 44 -10.32 -11.76 19.78
C ILE A 44 -11.08 -13.07 19.52
N LEU A 45 -11.18 -13.49 18.26
CA LEU A 45 -11.86 -14.73 17.87
C LEU A 45 -11.19 -16.00 18.40
N TYR A 46 -9.87 -16.02 18.53
CA TYR A 46 -9.11 -17.16 19.06
C TYR A 46 -9.09 -17.22 20.59
N CYS A 47 -9.35 -16.11 21.27
CA CYS A 47 -9.39 -16.03 22.73
C CYS A 47 -10.81 -16.27 23.31
N LEU A 48 -11.83 -16.30 22.46
CA LEU A 48 -13.23 -16.59 22.78
C LEU A 48 -13.55 -18.08 22.53
#